data_AF-A0A2U1VJX4-F1
#
_entry.id   AF-A0A2U1VJX4-F1
#
_cell.length_a   1.000
_cell.length_b   1.000
_cell.length_c   1.000
_cell.angle_alpha   90.00
_cell.angle_beta   90.00
_cell.angle_gamma   90.00
#
_symmetry.space_group_name_H-M   'P 1'
#
loop_
_entity.id
_entity.type
_entity.pdbx_description
1 polymer ?
#
loop_
_entity_poly.entity_id
_entity_poly.type
_entity_poly.pdbx_seq_one_letter_code
_entity_poly.pdbx_strand_id
1 'polypeptide(L)'
;MSAPTCCLARIPANGKFWLKNARVPDALCDIRIEDGRIRALVPAGDSPCCAPGLDLDGGAVRRLDGDGPVEAGGTADLWVTLCSGRTVAMRGGRLEDAVPP
;
A
#
# COMPACT_ATOMS: atom_id res chain seq x y z
N MET A 1 6.08 20.00 1.30
CA MET A 1 6.48 19.17 2.45
C MET A 1 6.92 17.82 1.90
N SER A 2 8.20 17.48 2.03
CA SER A 2 8.74 16.18 1.59
C SER A 2 8.21 15.09 2.51
N ALA A 3 7.75 13.97 1.94
CA ALA A 3 7.46 12.76 2.70
C ALA A 3 8.69 12.39 3.55
N PRO A 4 8.54 12.12 4.85
CA PRO A 4 9.68 11.68 5.63
C PRO A 4 10.09 10.28 5.13
N THR A 5 11.38 10.14 4.84
CA THR A 5 12.06 8.90 4.42
C THR A 5 11.82 7.70 5.37
N CYS A 6 11.25 7.94 6.56
CA CYS A 6 10.87 6.89 7.52
C CYS A 6 9.71 6.00 7.05
N CYS A 7 8.84 6.47 6.16
CA CYS A 7 7.71 5.69 5.64
C CYS A 7 8.20 4.56 4.72
N LEU A 8 9.15 4.87 3.82
CA LEU A 8 9.71 3.90 2.87
C LEU A 8 10.71 2.93 3.51
N ALA A 9 11.45 3.38 4.53
CA ALA A 9 12.43 2.56 5.26
C ALA A 9 11.81 1.37 6.03
N ARG A 10 10.48 1.33 6.17
CA ARG A 10 9.74 0.30 6.91
C ARG A 10 9.18 -0.82 6.04
N ILE A 11 9.30 -0.74 4.72
CA ILE A 11 8.89 -1.83 3.83
C ILE A 11 10.02 -2.87 3.82
N PRO A 12 9.78 -4.08 4.36
CA PRO A 12 10.80 -5.11 4.36
C PRO A 12 11.06 -5.56 2.91
N ALA A 13 12.34 -5.75 2.56
CA ALA A 13 12.76 -6.26 1.26
C ALA A 13 12.25 -7.68 0.97
N ASN A 14 11.68 -8.38 1.97
CA ASN A 14 11.10 -9.71 1.82
C ASN A 14 9.71 -9.70 1.11
N GLY A 15 9.17 -8.52 0.79
CA GLY A 15 7.90 -8.38 0.07
C GLY A 15 6.65 -8.69 0.91
N LYS A 16 6.78 -8.81 2.24
CA LYS A 16 5.70 -9.15 3.18
C LYS A 16 5.43 -8.03 4.17
N PHE A 17 4.39 -7.23 3.93
CA PHE A 17 4.05 -6.08 4.75
C PHE A 17 2.57 -5.72 4.67
N TRP A 18 2.15 -4.77 5.49
CA TRP A 18 0.80 -4.19 5.45
C TRP A 18 0.85 -2.78 4.87
N LEU A 19 -0.07 -2.45 3.98
CA LEU A 19 -0.49 -1.06 3.76
C LEU A 19 -1.59 -0.79 4.77
N LYS A 20 -1.31 0.03 5.78
CA LYS A 20 -2.24 0.33 6.87
C LYS A 20 -3.04 1.59 6.56
N ASN A 21 -4.29 1.64 7.01
CA ASN A 21 -5.21 2.76 6.80
C ASN A 21 -5.33 3.17 5.31
N ALA A 22 -5.38 2.18 4.43
CA ALA A 22 -5.52 2.40 2.99
C ALA A 22 -6.98 2.75 2.65
N ARG A 23 -7.17 3.80 1.83
CA ARG A 23 -8.48 4.14 1.29
C ARG A 23 -8.65 3.50 -0.09
N VAL A 24 -9.56 2.53 -0.18
CA VAL A 24 -10.08 1.99 -1.44
C VAL A 24 -11.44 2.66 -1.73
N PRO A 25 -12.01 2.55 -2.95
CA PRO A 25 -13.21 3.30 -3.33
C PRO A 25 -14.37 3.23 -2.32
N ASP A 26 -14.61 2.04 -1.75
CA ASP A 26 -15.78 1.80 -0.89
C ASP A 26 -15.45 1.67 0.61
N ALA A 27 -14.16 1.70 1.00
CA ALA A 27 -13.77 1.40 2.38
C ALA A 27 -12.40 1.96 2.80
N LEU A 28 -12.20 2.01 4.12
CA LEU A 28 -10.89 2.14 4.74
C LEU A 28 -10.47 0.76 5.26
N CYS A 29 -9.31 0.27 4.84
CA CYS A 29 -8.85 -1.09 5.15
C CYS A 29 -7.34 -1.15 5.37
N ASP A 30 -6.89 -2.24 6.00
CA ASP A 30 -5.49 -2.65 5.98
C ASP A 30 -5.30 -3.75 4.92
N ILE A 31 -4.31 -3.59 4.06
CA ILE A 31 -4.05 -4.48 2.92
C ILE A 31 -2.76 -5.27 3.16
N ARG A 32 -2.85 -6.59 3.20
CA ARG A 32 -1.69 -7.47 3.33
C ARG A 32 -1.06 -7.70 1.96
N ILE A 33 0.18 -7.28 1.80
CA ILE A 33 1.01 -7.61 0.65
C ILE A 33 1.96 -8.75 1.03
N GLU A 34 2.01 -9.78 0.20
CA GLU A 34 2.97 -10.86 0.34
C GLU A 34 3.18 -11.59 -0.99
N ASP A 35 4.45 -11.86 -1.31
CA ASP A 35 4.89 -12.53 -2.53
C ASP A 35 4.30 -11.91 -3.82
N GLY A 36 4.27 -10.57 -3.84
CA GLY A 36 3.75 -9.77 -4.95
C GLY A 36 2.25 -9.82 -5.18
N ARG A 37 1.49 -10.32 -4.19
CA ARG A 37 0.03 -10.41 -4.23
C ARG A 37 -0.61 -9.75 -3.02
N ILE A 38 -1.87 -9.41 -3.19
CA ILE A 38 -2.74 -9.01 -2.09
C ILE A 38 -3.22 -10.30 -1.42
N ARG A 39 -2.79 -10.57 -0.18
CA ARG A 39 -3.20 -11.78 0.54
C ARG A 39 -4.46 -11.61 1.36
N ALA A 40 -4.72 -10.39 1.84
CA ALA A 40 -5.89 -10.09 2.65
C ALA A 40 -6.22 -8.59 2.59
N LEU A 41 -7.51 -8.29 2.74
CA LEU A 41 -8.01 -6.98 3.12
C LEU A 41 -8.78 -7.17 4.43
N VAL A 42 -8.47 -6.36 5.43
CA VAL A 42 -9.17 -6.35 6.72
C VAL A 42 -9.60 -4.92 7.05
N PRO A 43 -10.59 -4.70 7.92
CA PRO A 43 -10.92 -3.36 8.40
C PRO A 43 -9.67 -2.60 8.89
N ALA A 44 -9.65 -1.29 8.69
CA ALA A 44 -8.52 -0.47 9.13
C ALA A 44 -8.33 -0.56 10.64
N GLY A 45 -7.10 -0.83 11.08
CA GLY A 45 -6.75 -1.04 12.49
C GLY A 45 -6.70 -2.51 12.92
N ASP A 46 -7.22 -3.44 12.10
CA ASP A 46 -7.20 -4.87 12.41
C ASP A 46 -5.85 -5.53 12.08
N SER A 47 -4.98 -4.88 11.30
CA SER A 47 -3.64 -5.40 11.07
C SER A 47 -2.80 -5.37 12.36
N PRO A 48 -2.00 -6.42 12.66
CA PRO A 48 -1.26 -6.47 13.92
C PRO A 48 -0.35 -5.24 14.09
N CYS A 49 -0.38 -4.64 15.29
CA CYS A 49 0.37 -3.41 15.60
C CYS A 49 1.88 -3.58 15.41
N CYS A 50 2.41 -4.77 15.69
CA CYS A 50 3.83 -5.11 15.54
C CYS A 50 4.21 -5.63 14.14
N ALA A 51 3.24 -5.83 13.23
CA ALA A 51 3.56 -6.34 11.90
C ALA A 51 4.21 -5.24 11.03
N PRO A 52 5.21 -5.57 10.21
CA PRO A 52 5.80 -4.61 9.29
C PRO A 52 4.75 -4.02 8.36
N GLY A 53 4.79 -2.70 8.19
CA GLY A 53 3.82 -2.01 7.36
C GLY A 53 4.13 -0.54 7.15
N LEU A 54 3.50 0.00 6.11
CA LEU A 54 3.49 1.40 5.75
C LEU A 54 2.10 1.94 6.09
N ASP A 55 2.05 2.93 6.99
CA ASP A 55 0.82 3.67 7.26
C ASP A 55 0.59 4.71 6.15
N LEU A 56 -0.58 4.65 5.54
CA LEU A 56 -0.98 5.55 4.47
C LEU A 56 -1.81 6.73 4.97
N ASP A 57 -2.23 6.74 6.24
CA ASP A 57 -3.04 7.81 6.84
C ASP A 57 -4.28 8.17 5.99
N GLY A 58 -5.02 7.14 5.53
CA GLY A 58 -6.17 7.32 4.64
C GLY A 58 -5.81 7.54 3.17
N GLY A 59 -4.55 7.39 2.79
CA GLY A 59 -4.07 7.50 1.43
C GLY A 59 -4.75 6.53 0.47
N ALA A 60 -5.08 7.02 -0.73
CA ALA A 60 -5.77 6.25 -1.75
C ALA A 60 -4.93 5.10 -2.30
N VAL A 61 -5.54 3.93 -2.44
CA VAL A 61 -4.96 2.76 -3.09
C VAL A 61 -5.90 2.31 -4.21
N ARG A 62 -5.36 2.22 -5.43
CA ARG A 62 -6.08 1.79 -6.63
C ARG A 62 -5.22 0.87 -7.47
N ARG A 63 -5.81 0.05 -8.33
CA ARG A 63 -5.04 -0.82 -9.23
C ARG A 63 -4.24 0.00 -10.24
N LEU A 64 -3.12 -0.59 -10.67
CA LEU A 64 -2.25 0.00 -11.69
C LEU A 64 -2.80 -0.23 -13.12
N ASP A 65 -3.52 -1.33 -13.33
CA ASP A 65 -4.01 -1.80 -14.63
C ASP A 65 -5.43 -1.35 -15.00
N GLY A 66 -6.13 -0.62 -14.13
CA GLY A 66 -7.45 -0.05 -14.42
C GLY A 66 -8.30 0.25 -13.18
N ASP A 67 -9.60 0.44 -13.38
CA ASP A 67 -10.58 0.81 -12.33
C ASP A 67 -11.20 -0.40 -11.61
N GLY A 68 -10.56 -1.57 -11.68
CA GLY A 68 -11.02 -2.77 -10.98
C GLY A 68 -10.84 -2.69 -9.46
N PRO A 69 -11.60 -3.48 -8.67
CA PRO A 69 -11.50 -3.46 -7.23
C PRO A 69 -10.13 -3.98 -6.74
N VAL A 70 -9.66 -3.41 -5.62
CA VAL A 70 -8.51 -3.93 -4.88
C VAL A 70 -9.02 -5.07 -3.99
N GLU A 71 -8.61 -6.31 -4.28
CA GLU A 71 -9.17 -7.50 -3.64
C GLU A 71 -8.11 -8.56 -3.32
N ALA A 72 -8.42 -9.43 -2.35
CA ALA A 72 -7.53 -10.52 -1.97
C ALA A 72 -7.42 -11.55 -3.11
N GLY A 73 -6.21 -12.06 -3.34
CA GLY A 73 -5.86 -12.93 -4.46
C GLY A 73 -5.30 -12.19 -5.67
N GLY A 74 -5.59 -10.88 -5.80
CA GLY A 74 -5.10 -10.01 -6.87
C GLY A 74 -3.59 -9.75 -6.83
N THR A 75 -3.06 -9.19 -7.91
CA THR A 75 -1.65 -8.75 -7.95
C THR A 75 -1.47 -7.49 -7.11
N ALA A 76 -0.28 -7.34 -6.53
CA ALA A 76 0.10 -6.14 -5.78
C ALA A 76 0.66 -5.06 -6.72
N ASP A 77 -0.03 -4.84 -7.84
CA ASP A 77 0.27 -3.79 -8.82
C ASP A 77 -0.70 -2.63 -8.60
N LEU A 78 -0.28 -1.65 -7.79
CA LEU A 78 -1.16 -0.62 -7.25
C LEU A 78 -0.55 0.77 -7.42
N TRP A 79 -1.38 1.79 -7.64
CA TRP A 79 -1.03 3.15 -7.26
C TRP A 79 -1.31 3.36 -5.78
N VAL A 80 -0.33 3.89 -5.05
CA VAL A 80 -0.40 4.13 -3.61
C VAL A 80 -0.12 5.60 -3.33
N THR A 81 -1.10 6.31 -2.77
CA THR A 81 -0.90 7.66 -2.24
C THR A 81 -0.34 7.56 -0.82
N LEU A 82 0.89 8.02 -0.63
CA LEU A 82 1.58 8.06 0.65
C LEU A 82 1.00 9.18 1.53
N CYS A 83 1.23 9.12 2.84
CA CYS A 83 0.79 10.15 3.81
C CYS A 83 1.29 11.58 3.48
N SER A 84 2.32 11.72 2.66
CA SER A 84 2.79 13.01 2.16
C SER A 84 1.92 13.61 1.04
N GLY A 85 0.88 12.90 0.60
CA GLY A 85 0.09 13.21 -0.59
C GLY A 85 0.74 12.80 -1.91
N ARG A 86 1.90 12.13 -1.89
CA ARG A 86 2.58 11.68 -3.11
C ARG A 86 2.03 10.33 -3.56
N THR A 87 1.59 10.21 -4.81
CA THR A 87 1.23 8.92 -5.41
C THR A 87 2.45 8.27 -6.06
N VAL A 88 2.70 7.00 -5.75
CA VAL A 88 3.76 6.18 -6.33
C VAL A 88 3.19 4.89 -6.91
N ALA A 89 3.87 4.33 -7.91
CA ALA A 89 3.54 3.00 -8.41
C ALA A 89 4.10 1.95 -7.45
N MET A 90 3.36 0.87 -7.27
CA MET A 90 3.78 -0.36 -6.65
C MET A 90 3.63 -1.46 -7.69
N ARG A 91 4.69 -2.25 -7.94
CA ARG A 91 4.64 -3.40 -8.83
C ARG A 91 5.07 -4.65 -8.09
N GLY A 92 4.21 -5.66 -8.08
CA GLY A 92 4.44 -6.89 -7.32
C GLY A 92 4.82 -6.61 -5.86
N GLY A 93 4.19 -5.61 -5.23
CA GLY A 93 4.48 -5.24 -3.84
C GLY A 93 5.75 -4.40 -3.61
N ARG A 94 6.48 -4.04 -4.67
CA ARG A 94 7.64 -3.15 -4.58
C ARG A 94 7.23 -1.73 -4.98
N LEU A 95 7.40 -0.76 -4.09
CA LEU A 95 7.22 0.65 -4.44
C LEU A 95 8.34 1.08 -5.39
N GLU A 96 7.95 1.66 -6.52
CA GLU A 96 8.85 2.30 -7.47
C GLU A 96 9.01 3.76 -7.04
N ASP A 97 10.26 4.23 -6.90
CA ASP A 97 10.50 5.65 -6.70
C ASP A 97 9.96 6.40 -7.93
N ALA A 98 8.95 7.23 -7.70
CA ALA A 98 8.46 8.13 -8.74
C ALA A 98 9.60 9.09 -9.10
N VAL A 99 10.10 8.96 -10.33
CA VAL A 99 10.87 10.03 -10.98
C VAL A 99 9.94 11.25 -11.01
N PRO A 100 10.29 12.38 -10.35
CA PRO A 100 9.53 13.61 -10.54
C PRO A 100 9.72 14.09 -11.99
N PRO A 101 8.71 14.73 -12.62
CA PRO A 101 8.90 15.38 -13.91
C PRO A 101 10.01 16.44 -13.87
#